data_AF-A0A940QRP0-F1
#
_entry.id   AF-A0A940QRP0-F1
#
_cell.length_a   1.000
_cell.length_b   1.000
_cell.length_c   1.000
_cell.angle_alpha   90.00
_cell.angle_beta   90.00
_cell.angle_gamma   90.00
#
_symmetry.space_group_name_H-M   'P 1'
#
loop_
_entity.id
_entity.type
_entity.pdbx_description
1 polymer ?
#
loop_
_entity_poly.entity_id
_entity_poly.type
_entity_poly.pdbx_seq_one_letter_code
_entity_poly.pdbx_strand_id
1 'polypeptide(L)'
;GFFQVGGGIAGDFAICAVPTIIQDLKRDDVPFWGYFAQICDAVTSYGGYSGAVPNEKITWGKLAVDTPKFMIQSDATIVAPLIFAHVLGD
;
A
#
# COMPACT_ATOMS: atom_id res chain seq x y z
N GLY A 1 1.56 1.78 9.73
CA GLY A 1 1.79 2.07 8.31
C GLY A 1 1.72 0.79 7.51
N PHE A 2 1.68 0.88 6.19
CA PHE A 2 1.58 -0.25 5.28
C PHE A 2 2.76 -0.24 4.30
N PHE A 3 3.68 -1.20 4.44
CA PHE A 3 4.84 -1.36 3.58
C PHE A 3 4.67 -2.63 2.74
N GLN A 4 4.51 -2.46 1.44
CA GLN A 4 4.20 -3.52 0.50
C GLN A 4 5.39 -3.82 -0.41
N VAL A 5 5.75 -5.09 -0.51
CA VAL A 5 6.75 -5.58 -1.46
C VAL A 5 6.03 -6.39 -2.52
N GLY A 6 6.10 -5.94 -3.76
CA GLY A 6 5.36 -6.51 -4.90
C GLY A 6 3.91 -6.02 -4.98
N GLY A 7 3.03 -6.87 -5.51
CA GLY A 7 1.62 -6.59 -5.80
C GLY A 7 0.69 -7.74 -5.44
N GLY A 8 -0.46 -7.81 -6.13
CA GLY A 8 -1.40 -8.93 -6.04
C GLY A 8 -2.12 -9.07 -4.70
N ILE A 9 -2.57 -10.29 -4.41
CA ILE A 9 -3.42 -10.60 -3.24
C ILE A 9 -2.73 -10.25 -1.92
N ALA A 10 -1.41 -10.44 -1.83
CA ALA A 10 -0.66 -10.16 -0.60
C ALA A 10 -0.78 -8.68 -0.19
N GLY A 11 -0.73 -7.75 -1.15
CA GLY A 11 -0.95 -6.33 -0.90
C GLY A 11 -2.43 -5.98 -0.72
N ASP A 12 -3.29 -6.49 -1.61
CA ASP A 12 -4.69 -6.07 -1.65
C ASP A 12 -5.50 -6.58 -0.45
N PHE A 13 -5.33 -7.85 -0.07
CA PHE A 13 -6.03 -8.41 1.07
C PHE A 13 -5.69 -7.66 2.36
N ALA A 14 -4.40 -7.39 2.58
CA ALA A 14 -3.95 -6.76 3.80
C ALA A 14 -4.38 -5.29 3.90
N ILE A 15 -4.32 -4.51 2.81
CA ILE A 15 -4.73 -3.11 2.84
C ILE A 15 -6.25 -2.94 3.00
N CYS A 16 -7.04 -3.95 2.61
CA CYS A 16 -8.50 -4.00 2.79
C CYS A 16 -8.94 -4.10 4.26
N ALA A 17 -8.04 -4.31 5.23
CA ALA A 17 -8.41 -4.37 6.64
C ALA A 17 -9.20 -3.13 7.10
N VAL A 18 -8.79 -1.93 6.69
CA VAL A 18 -9.48 -0.67 7.03
C VAL A 18 -10.90 -0.61 6.44
N PRO A 19 -11.11 -0.74 5.10
CA PRO A 19 -12.45 -0.70 4.54
C PRO A 19 -13.34 -1.84 5.02
N THR A 20 -12.81 -3.03 5.33
CA THR A 20 -13.61 -4.10 5.93
C THR A 20 -14.17 -3.69 7.30
N ILE A 21 -13.38 -3.05 8.15
CA ILE A 21 -13.87 -2.62 9.48
C ILE A 21 -14.89 -1.47 9.35
N ILE A 22 -14.66 -0.54 8.42
CA ILE A 22 -15.55 0.61 8.22
C ILE A 22 -16.85 0.19 7.52
N GLN A 23 -16.77 -0.47 6.37
CA GLN A 23 -17.90 -0.71 5.48
C GLN A 23 -18.65 -2.00 5.84
N ASP A 24 -17.94 -3.10 6.07
CA ASP A 24 -18.57 -4.39 6.36
C ASP A 24 -18.99 -4.49 7.83
N LEU A 25 -18.12 -4.09 8.76
CA LEU A 25 -18.38 -4.15 10.19
C LEU A 25 -19.06 -2.90 10.76
N LYS A 26 -19.27 -1.86 9.93
CA LYS A 26 -19.97 -0.60 10.27
C LYS A 26 -19.43 0.06 11.53
N ARG A 27 -18.09 0.16 11.65
CA ARG A 27 -17.43 0.88 12.74
C ARG A 27 -16.85 2.18 12.20
N ASP A 28 -17.24 3.29 12.81
CA ASP A 28 -16.92 4.62 12.29
C ASP A 28 -15.58 5.16 12.82
N ASP A 29 -15.09 4.63 13.95
CA ASP A 29 -13.86 5.07 14.61
C ASP A 29 -12.69 4.12 14.30
N VAL A 30 -12.28 4.09 13.03
CA VAL A 30 -11.18 3.25 12.55
C VAL A 30 -10.08 4.14 11.99
N PRO A 31 -8.85 4.08 12.53
CA PRO A 31 -7.75 4.83 11.97
C PRO A 31 -7.34 4.26 10.60
N PHE A 32 -7.08 5.16 9.64
CA PHE A 32 -6.44 4.80 8.38
C PHE A 32 -4.96 4.43 8.58
N TRP A 33 -4.35 3.82 7.55
CA TRP A 33 -2.92 3.54 7.56
C TRP A 33 -2.11 4.84 7.66
N GLY A 34 -1.20 4.94 8.64
CA GLY A 34 -0.38 6.15 8.82
C GLY A 34 0.61 6.47 7.69
N TYR A 35 0.91 5.50 6.82
CA TYR A 35 1.64 5.70 5.56
C TYR A 35 1.38 4.51 4.63
N PHE A 36 1.61 4.69 3.34
CA PHE A 36 1.65 3.64 2.34
C PHE A 36 2.99 3.70 1.58
N ALA A 37 3.71 2.59 1.51
CA ALA A 37 4.90 2.45 0.69
C ALA A 37 4.80 1.17 -0.12
N GLN A 38 5.12 1.22 -1.41
CA GLN A 38 5.12 0.05 -2.28
C GLN A 38 6.39 -0.01 -3.12
N ILE A 39 7.04 -1.16 -3.15
CA ILE A 39 8.06 -1.51 -4.14
C ILE A 39 7.42 -2.44 -5.16
N CYS A 40 7.37 -2.07 -6.44
CA CYS A 40 6.81 -2.92 -7.48
C CYS A 40 7.44 -2.59 -8.82
N ASP A 41 7.70 -3.60 -9.65
CA ASP A 41 8.22 -3.46 -11.02
C ASP A 41 7.09 -3.27 -12.06
N ALA A 42 5.84 -3.56 -11.68
CA ALA A 42 4.69 -3.40 -12.56
C ALA A 42 4.47 -1.93 -12.94
N VAL A 43 4.38 -1.67 -14.24
CA VAL A 43 3.93 -0.38 -14.76
C VAL A 43 2.42 -0.25 -14.51
N THR A 44 1.95 0.96 -14.19
CA THR A 44 0.54 1.33 -14.29
C THR A 44 0.08 1.17 -15.74
N SER A 45 -0.30 -0.05 -16.15
CA SER A 45 -0.96 -0.26 -17.43
C SER A 45 -2.16 -1.19 -17.27
N TYR A 46 -3.23 -0.84 -17.97
CA TYR A 46 -4.50 -1.57 -18.10
C TYR A 46 -5.27 -1.90 -16.80
N GLY A 47 -5.19 -1.07 -15.75
CA GLY A 47 -6.05 -1.25 -14.57
C GLY A 47 -5.67 -2.47 -13.70
N GLY A 48 -4.41 -2.93 -13.77
CA GLY A 48 -3.91 -3.96 -12.87
C GLY A 48 -3.83 -3.46 -11.42
N TYR A 49 -4.52 -4.14 -10.51
CA TYR A 49 -4.52 -3.83 -9.06
C TYR A 49 -3.11 -3.74 -8.45
N SER A 50 -2.15 -4.52 -8.98
CA SER A 50 -0.76 -4.54 -8.53
C SER A 50 -0.02 -3.21 -8.72
N GLY A 51 -0.43 -2.41 -9.71
CA GLY A 51 0.14 -1.09 -10.00
C GLY A 51 -0.82 0.07 -9.77
N ALA A 52 -2.01 -0.17 -9.22
CA ALA A 52 -3.05 0.85 -9.05
C ALA A 52 -2.50 2.12 -8.38
N VAL A 53 -2.70 3.26 -9.04
CA VAL A 53 -2.23 4.56 -8.53
C VAL A 53 -2.84 4.84 -7.15
N PRO A 54 -2.13 5.51 -6.23
CA PRO A 54 -2.62 5.71 -4.87
C PRO A 54 -3.99 6.42 -4.76
N ASN A 55 -4.39 7.19 -5.77
CA ASN A 55 -5.73 7.80 -5.83
C ASN A 55 -6.87 6.77 -5.85
N GLU A 56 -6.68 5.63 -6.50
CA GLU A 56 -7.69 4.56 -6.51
C GLU A 56 -7.86 3.96 -5.10
N LYS A 57 -6.77 3.90 -4.32
CA LYS A 57 -6.82 3.41 -2.93
C LYS A 57 -7.58 4.38 -2.00
N ILE A 58 -7.59 5.67 -2.31
CA ILE A 58 -8.36 6.67 -1.56
C ILE A 58 -9.86 6.48 -1.79
N THR A 59 -10.30 6.30 -3.04
CA THR A 59 -11.72 6.15 -3.36
C THR A 59 -12.36 4.92 -2.73
N TRP A 60 -11.58 3.85 -2.51
CA TRP A 60 -12.04 2.64 -1.83
C TRP A 60 -12.03 2.74 -0.30
N GLY A 61 -11.62 3.87 0.27
CA GLY A 61 -11.46 4.00 1.72
C GLY A 61 -10.32 3.13 2.27
N LYS A 62 -9.34 2.78 1.44
CA LYS A 62 -8.12 2.07 1.89
C LYS A 62 -7.13 3.06 2.51
N LEU A 63 -7.02 4.28 1.97
CA LEU A 63 -6.13 5.34 2.47
C LEU A 63 -6.90 6.66 2.62
N ALA A 64 -6.48 7.52 3.54
CA ALA A 64 -6.98 8.89 3.59
C ALA A 64 -6.31 9.76 2.52
N VAL A 65 -6.93 10.87 2.17
CA VAL A 65 -6.44 11.80 1.12
C VAL A 65 -5.02 12.29 1.40
N ASP A 66 -4.77 12.59 2.67
CA ASP A 66 -3.53 13.14 3.23
C ASP A 66 -2.52 12.08 3.66
N THR A 67 -2.86 10.78 3.57
CA THR A 67 -1.94 9.70 3.93
C THR A 67 -0.66 9.78 3.07
N PRO A 68 0.54 9.86 3.69
CA PRO A 68 1.80 9.83 2.95
C PRO A 68 1.93 8.54 2.14
N LYS A 69 2.22 8.66 0.84
CA LYS A 69 2.26 7.54 -0.10
C LYS A 69 3.49 7.58 -0.98
N PHE A 70 4.21 6.46 -1.05
CA PHE A 70 5.47 6.33 -1.77
C PHE A 70 5.42 5.09 -2.67
N MET A 71 5.70 5.27 -3.96
CA MET A 71 5.74 4.20 -4.95
C MET A 71 7.14 4.14 -5.53
N ILE A 72 7.82 3.01 -5.38
CA ILE A 72 9.15 2.77 -5.93
C ILE A 72 9.00 1.75 -7.06
N GLN A 73 9.19 2.23 -8.29
CA GLN A 73 9.13 1.39 -9.47
C GLN A 73 10.47 0.69 -9.67
N SER A 74 10.65 -0.50 -9.08
CA SER A 74 11.89 -1.26 -9.15
C SER A 74 11.70 -2.70 -8.66
N ASP A 75 12.71 -3.55 -8.90
CA ASP A 75 12.78 -4.89 -8.34
C ASP A 75 12.98 -4.83 -6.82
N ALA A 76 12.15 -5.59 -6.09
CA ALA A 76 12.19 -5.70 -4.64
C ALA A 76 13.55 -6.19 -4.12
N THR A 77 14.21 -7.08 -4.85
CA THR A 77 15.51 -7.67 -4.46
C THR A 77 16.64 -6.63 -4.46
N ILE A 78 16.48 -5.52 -5.17
CA ILE A 78 17.43 -4.39 -5.18
C ILE A 78 17.08 -3.40 -4.08
N VAL A 79 15.82 -2.94 -4.03
CA VAL A 79 15.45 -1.79 -3.21
C VAL A 79 15.16 -2.17 -1.75
N ALA A 80 14.50 -3.30 -1.50
CA ALA A 80 14.09 -3.65 -0.14
C ALA A 80 15.29 -3.80 0.82
N PRO A 81 16.40 -4.47 0.45
CA PRO A 81 17.58 -4.54 1.31
C PRO A 81 18.17 -3.17 1.64
N LEU A 82 18.19 -2.23 0.67
CA LEU A 82 18.73 -0.88 0.89
C LEU A 82 17.88 -0.08 1.90
N ILE A 83 16.56 -0.16 1.79
CA ILE A 83 15.64 0.49 2.73
C ILE A 83 15.79 -0.14 4.11
N PHE A 84 15.82 -1.46 4.20
CA PHE A 84 15.92 -2.17 5.47
C PHE A 84 17.24 -1.91 6.17
N ALA A 85 18.36 -1.89 5.45
CA ALA A 85 19.66 -1.49 6.00
C ALA A 85 19.61 -0.07 6.59
N HIS A 86 18.97 0.88 5.89
CA HIS A 86 18.89 2.26 6.36
C HIS A 86 17.95 2.46 7.56
N VAL A 87 16.79 1.78 7.57
CA VAL A 87 15.72 2.01 8.56
C VAL A 87 15.85 1.09 9.78
N LEU A 88 16.29 -0.15 9.59
CA LEU A 88 16.39 -1.17 10.64
C LEU A 88 17.81 -1.31 11.21
N GLY A 89 18.82 -0.81 10.50
CA GLY A 89 20.20 -0.73 11.00
C GLY A 89 20.98 -2.04 10.99
N ASP A 90 20.69 -2.94 10.06
CA ASP A 90 21.52 -4.13 9.80
C ASP A 90 22.84 -3.77 9.09
#